data_AF-S4P1B8-F1
#
_entry.id   AF-S4P1B8-F1
#
_cell.length_a   1.000
_cell.length_b   1.000
_cell.length_c   1.000
_cell.angle_alpha   90.00
_cell.angle_beta   90.00
_cell.angle_gamma   90.00
#
_symmetry.space_group_name_H-M   'P 1'
#
loop_
_entity.id
_entity.type
_entity.pdbx_description
1 polymer ?
#
loop_
_entity_poly.entity_id
_entity_poly.type
_entity_poly.pdbx_seq_one_letter_code
_entity_poly.pdbx_strand_id
1 'polypeptide(L)'
;MGEWERHTRGIGSRIMLSMGYVPGTGLGAASDGRLRPVEARATPPGKSLDHCMALSEKMASQDPLKVEQKLKRLQKKEEERNKRAYE
;
A
#
# COMPACT_ATOMS: atom_id res chain seq x y z
N MET A 1 -4.46 -17.62 -4.24
CA MET A 1 -3.32 -17.39 -5.15
C MET A 1 -2.92 -15.93 -5.05
N GLY A 2 -1.63 -15.64 -4.89
CA GLY A 2 -1.16 -14.25 -4.76
C GLY A 2 -1.16 -13.54 -6.12
N GLU A 3 -1.33 -12.22 -6.16
CA GLU A 3 -1.34 -11.44 -7.42
C GLU A 3 -0.06 -11.65 -8.27
N TRP A 4 1.08 -11.90 -7.63
CA TRP A 4 2.34 -12.18 -8.32
C TRP A 4 2.29 -13.48 -9.15
N GLU A 5 1.47 -14.47 -8.79
CA GLU A 5 1.36 -15.74 -9.52
C GLU A 5 0.77 -15.58 -10.92
N ARG A 6 -0.03 -14.53 -11.13
CA ARG A 6 -0.57 -14.16 -12.45
C ARG A 6 0.56 -13.93 -13.46
N HIS A 7 1.71 -13.49 -12.98
CA HIS A 7 2.88 -13.15 -13.79
C HIS A 7 3.89 -14.29 -13.90
N THR A 8 3.78 -15.34 -13.06
CA THR A 8 4.75 -16.45 -13.01
C THR A 8 4.16 -17.78 -13.48
N ARG A 9 2.93 -17.78 -14.02
CA ARG A 9 2.24 -18.97 -14.55
C ARG A 9 2.22 -20.15 -13.56
N GLY A 10 2.20 -19.85 -12.26
CA GLY A 10 2.17 -20.87 -11.19
C GLY A 10 3.49 -21.59 -10.92
N ILE A 11 4.62 -21.16 -11.48
CA ILE A 11 5.93 -21.79 -11.19
C ILE A 11 6.27 -21.67 -9.70
N GLY A 12 6.02 -20.51 -9.08
CA GLY A 12 6.30 -20.28 -7.66
C GLY A 12 5.49 -21.20 -6.74
N SER A 13 4.18 -21.34 -6.97
CA SER A 13 3.35 -22.29 -6.22
C SER A 13 3.85 -23.73 -6.40
N ARG A 14 4.24 -24.11 -7.62
CA ARG A 14 4.74 -25.45 -7.89
C ARG A 14 6.02 -25.77 -7.11
N ILE A 15 6.94 -24.81 -7.04
CA ILE A 15 8.17 -24.93 -6.24
C ILE A 15 7.83 -25.04 -4.76
N MET A 16 6.95 -24.16 -4.24
CA MET A 16 6.55 -24.20 -2.83
C MET A 16 5.95 -25.56 -2.44
N LEU A 17 5.01 -26.08 -3.25
CA LEU A 17 4.41 -27.40 -3.04
C LEU A 17 5.47 -28.51 -3.05
N SER A 18 6.44 -28.46 -3.99
CA SER A 18 7.52 -29.44 -4.06
C SER A 18 8.44 -29.44 -2.83
N MET A 19 8.53 -28.30 -2.12
CA MET A 19 9.29 -28.15 -0.89
C MET A 19 8.47 -28.50 0.37
N GLY A 20 7.24 -28.99 0.21
CA GLY A 20 6.38 -29.42 1.31
C GLY A 20 5.52 -28.32 1.92
N TYR A 21 5.38 -27.17 1.25
CA TYR A 21 4.41 -26.16 1.68
C TYR A 21 2.98 -26.71 1.61
N VAL A 22 2.22 -26.53 2.69
CA VAL A 22 0.80 -26.90 2.76
C VAL A 22 -0.06 -25.67 2.46
N PRO A 23 -0.88 -25.68 1.39
CA PRO A 23 -1.73 -24.54 1.07
C PRO A 23 -2.67 -24.18 2.22
N GLY A 24 -2.67 -22.91 2.61
CA GLY A 24 -3.52 -22.40 3.67
C GLY A 24 -2.87 -22.38 5.06
N THR A 25 -1.63 -22.87 5.20
CA THR A 25 -0.86 -22.76 6.45
C THR A 25 0.22 -21.68 6.37
N GLY A 26 0.70 -21.24 7.52
CA GLY A 26 1.90 -20.40 7.58
C GLY A 26 3.15 -21.16 7.13
N LEU A 27 4.20 -20.41 6.80
CA LEU A 27 5.56 -20.95 6.62
C LEU A 27 6.25 -21.08 7.98
N GLY A 28 7.36 -21.82 8.04
CA GLY A 28 8.11 -22.07 9.28
C GLY A 28 7.94 -23.48 9.82
N ALA A 29 8.77 -23.86 10.79
CA ALA A 29 8.81 -25.23 11.33
C ALA A 29 7.48 -25.67 11.96
N ALA A 30 6.75 -24.73 12.58
CA ALA A 30 5.44 -24.95 13.20
C ALA A 30 4.27 -24.47 12.33
N SER A 31 4.52 -24.09 11.08
CA SER A 31 3.51 -23.51 10.16
C SER A 31 2.77 -22.28 10.72
N ASP A 32 3.44 -21.51 11.57
CA ASP A 32 2.92 -20.37 12.33
C ASP A 32 3.22 -19.01 11.66
N GLY A 33 3.95 -19.02 10.55
CA GLY A 33 4.23 -17.82 9.75
C GLY A 33 2.96 -17.12 9.26
N ARG A 34 3.07 -15.80 9.06
CA ARG A 34 1.94 -14.98 8.63
C ARG A 34 1.45 -15.36 7.23
N LEU A 35 0.18 -15.71 7.11
CA LEU A 35 -0.49 -16.01 5.83
C LEU A 35 -0.69 -14.77 4.95
N ARG A 36 -1.11 -13.66 5.56
CA ARG A 36 -1.43 -12.43 4.85
C ARG A 36 -0.20 -11.52 4.78
N PRO A 37 0.21 -11.06 3.59
CA PRO A 37 1.26 -10.06 3.47
C PRO A 37 0.97 -8.82 4.32
N VAL A 38 2.03 -8.18 4.81
CA VAL A 38 1.91 -6.90 5.52
C VAL A 38 1.96 -5.78 4.49
N GLU A 39 0.94 -4.92 4.49
CA GLU A 39 0.92 -3.76 3.62
C GLU A 39 1.92 -2.70 4.11
N ALA A 40 2.77 -2.23 3.20
CA ALA A 40 3.68 -1.14 3.47
C ALA A 40 2.97 0.22 3.33
N ARG A 41 3.21 1.11 4.29
CA ARG A 41 2.63 2.46 4.32
C ARG A 41 3.71 3.50 4.06
N ALA A 42 3.58 4.29 2.99
CA ALA A 42 4.56 5.31 2.67
C ALA A 42 4.26 6.62 3.43
N THR A 43 5.30 7.29 3.93
CA THR A 43 5.18 8.61 4.55
C THR A 43 5.75 9.69 3.65
N PRO A 44 5.15 10.90 3.61
CA PRO A 44 5.75 12.04 2.93
C PRO A 44 7.16 12.36 3.42
N PRO A 45 8.11 12.67 2.51
CA PRO A 45 9.45 13.07 2.91
C PRO A 45 9.43 14.41 3.64
N GLY A 46 10.34 14.59 4.60
CA GLY A 46 10.48 15.85 5.33
C GLY A 46 9.34 16.17 6.31
N LYS A 47 8.51 15.19 6.67
CA LYS A 47 7.44 15.32 7.66
C LYS A 47 7.71 14.45 8.88
N SER A 48 7.24 14.88 10.05
CA SER A 48 7.29 14.07 11.27
C SER A 48 6.29 12.91 11.21
N LEU A 49 6.54 11.87 12.01
CA LEU A 49 5.61 10.76 12.15
C LEU A 49 4.27 11.21 12.74
N ASP A 50 4.29 12.14 13.69
CA ASP A 50 3.07 12.72 14.27
C ASP A 50 2.20 13.42 13.22
N HIS A 51 2.83 14.15 12.29
CA HIS A 51 2.11 14.77 11.17
C HIS A 51 1.48 13.71 10.26
N CYS A 52 2.20 12.64 9.97
CA CYS A 52 1.69 11.52 9.17
C CYS A 52 0.55 10.78 9.88
N MET A 53 0.62 10.64 11.20
CA MET A 53 -0.42 10.03 12.03
C MET A 53 -1.68 10.90 12.07
N ALA A 54 -1.55 12.21 12.27
CA ALA A 54 -2.68 13.12 12.20
C ALA A 54 -3.37 13.10 10.82
N LEU A 55 -2.58 13.00 9.73
CA LEU A 55 -3.11 12.88 8.37
C LEU A 55 -3.83 11.52 8.15
N SER A 56 -3.25 10.46 8.70
CA SER A 56 -3.82 9.10 8.72
C SER A 56 -5.21 9.06 9.33
N GLU A 57 -5.34 9.58 10.55
CA GLU A 57 -6.56 9.51 11.34
C GLU A 57 -7.70 10.26 10.65
N LYS A 58 -7.40 11.44 10.10
CA LYS A 58 -8.36 12.25 9.33
C LYS A 58 -8.90 11.53 8.09
N MET A 59 -8.15 10.59 7.52
CA MET A 59 -8.50 9.90 6.27
C MET A 59 -8.70 8.39 6.47
N ALA A 60 -9.14 7.96 7.65
CA ALA A 60 -9.48 6.56 7.93
C ALA A 60 -8.37 5.56 7.56
N SER A 61 -7.14 5.86 7.97
CA SER A 61 -5.96 4.98 7.79
C SER A 61 -5.47 4.82 6.34
N GLN A 62 -5.89 5.69 5.42
CA GLN A 62 -5.33 5.77 4.07
C GLN A 62 -3.82 6.10 4.07
N ASP A 63 -3.08 5.68 3.05
CA ASP A 63 -1.65 6.00 2.91
C ASP A 63 -1.41 7.53 2.88
N PRO A 64 -0.66 8.10 3.86
CA PRO A 64 -0.54 9.53 4.04
C PRO A 64 0.17 10.20 2.86
N LEU A 65 1.06 9.48 2.16
CA LEU A 65 1.70 9.99 0.96
C LEU A 65 0.69 10.21 -0.17
N LYS A 66 -0.18 9.22 -0.42
CA LYS A 66 -1.22 9.32 -1.46
C LYS A 66 -2.22 10.43 -1.13
N VAL A 67 -2.55 10.58 0.15
CA VAL A 67 -3.42 11.64 0.66
C VAL A 67 -2.83 13.03 0.37
N GLU A 68 -1.56 13.26 0.74
CA GLU A 68 -0.92 14.55 0.53
C GLU A 68 -0.84 14.88 -0.97
N GLN A 69 -0.51 13.89 -1.82
CA GLN A 69 -0.48 14.07 -3.26
C GLN A 69 -1.85 14.44 -3.83
N LYS A 70 -2.93 13.82 -3.35
CA LYS A 70 -4.30 14.13 -3.77
C LYS A 70 -4.70 15.56 -3.38
N LEU A 71 -4.36 15.98 -2.16
CA LEU A 71 -4.66 17.33 -1.67
C LEU A 71 -3.94 18.40 -2.49
N LYS A 72 -2.64 18.22 -2.76
CA LYS A 72 -1.86 19.14 -3.61
C LYS A 72 -2.43 19.26 -5.03
N ARG A 73 -2.88 18.14 -5.61
CA ARG A 73 -3.52 18.13 -6.94
C ARG A 73 -4.84 18.92 -6.95
N LEU A 74 -5.64 18.80 -5.90
CA LEU A 74 -6.91 19.53 -5.78
C LEU A 74 -6.66 21.04 -5.61
N GLN A 75 -5.70 21.43 -4.76
CA GLN A 75 -5.30 22.82 -4.56
C GLN A 75 -4.85 23.45 -5.88
N LYS A 76 -3.95 22.79 -6.61
CA LYS A 76 -3.48 23.28 -7.91
C LYS A 76 -4.62 23.48 -8.90
N LYS A 77 -5.57 22.53 -8.96
CA LYS A 77 -6.72 22.62 -9.87
C LYS A 77 -7.66 23.76 -9.50
N GLU A 78 -7.84 24.03 -8.21
CA GLU A 78 -8.64 25.14 -7.72
C GLU A 78 -7.98 26.49 -8.00
N GLU A 79 -6.67 26.60 -7.79
CA GLU A 79 -5.87 27.78 -8.16
C GLU A 79 -5.97 28.08 -9.66
N GLU A 80 -5.84 27.06 -10.51
CA GLU A 80 -6.01 27.19 -11.96
C GLU A 80 -7.42 27.66 -12.34
N ARG A 81 -8.46 27.11 -11.71
CA ARG A 81 -9.85 27.54 -11.92
C ARG A 81 -10.06 28.99 -11.48
N ASN A 82 -9.49 29.36 -10.34
CA ASN A 82 -9.61 30.70 -9.79
C ASN A 82 -8.92 31.73 -10.69
N LYS A 83 -7.70 31.42 -11.14
CA LYS A 83 -6.96 32.26 -12.09
C LYS A 83 -7.75 32.50 -13.37
N ARG A 84 -8.38 31.45 -13.93
CA ARG A 84 -9.25 31.56 -15.12
C ARG A 84 -10.53 32.37 -14.88
N ALA A 85 -10.98 32.52 -13.64
CA ALA A 85 -12.16 33.31 -13.31
C ALA A 85 -11.84 34.80 -13.10
N TYR A 86 -10.57 35.13 -12.88
CA TYR A 86 -10.08 36.50 -12.70
C TYR A 86 -9.30 37.04 -13.91
N GLU A 87 -9.07 36.22 -14.94
CA GLU A 87 -8.66 36.63 -16.30
C GLU A 87 -9.90 36.98 -17.14
#